data_AF-A0A0Q6Z7F7-F1
#
_entry.id   AF-A0A0Q6Z7F7-F1
#
_cell.length_a   1.000
_cell.length_b   1.000
_cell.length_c   1.000
_cell.angle_alpha   90.00
_cell.angle_beta   90.00
_cell.angle_gamma   90.00
#
_symmetry.space_group_name_H-M   'P 1'
#
loop_
_entity.id
_entity.type
_entity.pdbx_description
1 polymer ?
#
loop_
_entity_poly.entity_id
_entity_poly.type
_entity_poly.pdbx_seq_one_letter_code
_entity_poly.pdbx_strand_id
1 'polypeptide(L)'
;MFFALAANGTLTARPFGSPSAGSAAEFDYSAIYGKGSDHGVDLPAVPYAKLEKRLLRHVVTVEPGLPSGLIWTDMSRHNLYVSTTSGQAIRYGIGIGRQGVRWTGKGVVETIRTWPSWTPTREMRDRWPELEAYGEGVPGGLQNPLGARALYIFENGRDTLYRVHGTPEWWSIGRDMSSGCIRMLNQDVIDLSTRVATGAIIDAR
;
A
#
# COMPACT_ATOMS: atom_id res chain seq x y z
N MET A 1 -30.65 -40.00 32.71
CA MET A 1 -31.11 -38.63 32.45
C MET A 1 -29.89 -37.77 32.19
N PHE A 2 -29.75 -37.30 30.94
CA PHE A 2 -28.87 -36.24 30.40
C PHE A 2 -27.33 -36.27 30.50
N PHE A 3 -26.75 -36.43 29.29
CA PHE A 3 -25.52 -35.90 28.68
C PHE A 3 -24.84 -34.67 29.31
N ALA A 4 -23.50 -34.59 29.18
CA ALA A 4 -22.84 -33.56 28.37
C ALA A 4 -21.34 -33.87 28.12
N LEU A 5 -20.98 -33.97 26.84
CA LEU A 5 -19.61 -34.05 26.32
C LEU A 5 -19.06 -32.62 26.23
N ALA A 6 -17.90 -32.34 26.84
CA ALA A 6 -17.22 -31.05 26.67
C ALA A 6 -16.46 -31.05 25.33
N ALA A 7 -16.86 -30.19 24.39
CA ALA A 7 -16.15 -29.95 23.15
C ALA A 7 -15.13 -28.82 23.35
N ASN A 8 -13.85 -29.12 23.08
CA ASN A 8 -12.78 -28.13 22.96
C ASN A 8 -13.02 -27.26 21.73
N GLY A 9 -13.31 -25.97 21.93
CA GLY A 9 -13.41 -24.98 20.88
C GLY A 9 -12.02 -24.45 20.49
N THR A 10 -11.49 -24.92 19.37
CA THR A 10 -10.32 -24.32 18.71
C THR A 10 -10.74 -23.00 18.06
N LEU A 11 -10.11 -21.90 18.48
CA LEU A 11 -10.27 -20.59 17.82
C LEU A 11 -9.58 -20.63 16.45
N THR A 12 -10.33 -20.80 15.38
CA THR A 12 -9.83 -20.64 14.01
C THR A 12 -9.87 -19.15 13.64
N ALA A 13 -8.69 -18.58 13.39
CA ALA A 13 -8.57 -17.27 12.77
C ALA A 13 -9.28 -17.28 11.41
N ARG A 14 -10.16 -16.30 11.17
CA ARG A 14 -10.87 -16.18 9.89
C ARG A 14 -9.89 -15.62 8.85
N PRO A 15 -9.67 -16.30 7.71
CA PRO A 15 -8.91 -15.71 6.62
C PRO A 15 -9.69 -14.51 6.07
N PHE A 16 -8.98 -13.44 5.71
CA PHE A 16 -9.55 -12.32 4.97
C PHE A 16 -10.23 -12.86 3.71
N GLY A 17 -11.52 -12.57 3.55
CA GLY A 17 -12.36 -13.16 2.51
C GLY A 17 -11.85 -12.86 1.11
N SER A 18 -11.72 -13.92 0.30
CA SER A 18 -11.56 -13.80 -1.15
C SER A 18 -12.94 -13.61 -1.79
N PRO A 19 -13.14 -12.59 -2.65
CA PRO A 19 -14.41 -12.45 -3.35
C PRO A 19 -14.58 -13.54 -4.43
N SER A 20 -15.79 -14.07 -4.51
CA SER A 20 -16.25 -14.98 -5.56
C SER A 20 -16.41 -14.24 -6.90
N ALA A 21 -16.10 -14.92 -8.00
CA ALA A 21 -16.23 -14.41 -9.36
C ALA A 21 -17.72 -14.29 -9.75
N GLY A 22 -18.30 -13.11 -9.58
CA GLY A 22 -19.65 -12.79 -10.03
C GLY A 22 -20.10 -11.40 -9.54
N SER A 23 -20.17 -10.44 -10.46
CA SER A 23 -20.29 -8.99 -10.22
C SER A 23 -19.10 -8.38 -9.47
N ALA A 24 -18.76 -7.12 -9.79
CA ALA A 24 -17.88 -6.31 -8.97
C ALA A 24 -18.55 -6.12 -7.60
N ALA A 25 -18.44 -7.11 -6.71
CA ALA A 25 -18.97 -7.04 -5.37
C ALA A 25 -18.51 -5.72 -4.76
N GLU A 26 -19.47 -4.87 -4.41
CA GLU A 26 -19.19 -3.58 -3.81
C GLU A 26 -18.33 -3.85 -2.57
N PHE A 27 -17.09 -3.35 -2.60
CA PHE A 27 -16.16 -3.56 -1.52
C PHE A 27 -16.81 -3.10 -0.21
N ASP A 28 -16.82 -3.97 0.80
CA ASP A 28 -17.16 -3.55 2.16
C ASP A 28 -16.02 -2.68 2.70
N TYR A 29 -16.10 -1.38 2.38
CA TYR A 29 -15.12 -0.40 2.81
C TYR A 29 -15.03 -0.29 4.33
N SER A 30 -16.10 -0.61 5.06
CA SER A 30 -16.07 -0.62 6.52
C SER A 30 -15.19 -1.75 7.06
N ALA A 31 -15.21 -2.91 6.40
CA ALA A 31 -14.32 -4.03 6.72
C ALA A 31 -12.88 -3.77 6.29
N ILE A 32 -12.65 -3.15 5.12
CA ILE A 32 -11.30 -2.88 4.60
C ILE A 32 -10.59 -1.79 5.39
N TYR A 33 -11.29 -0.68 5.63
CA TYR A 33 -10.73 0.54 6.20
C TYR A 33 -11.09 0.73 7.68
N GLY A 34 -11.70 -0.27 8.30
CA GLY A 34 -11.95 -0.32 9.74
C GLY A 34 -10.67 -0.44 10.57
N LYS A 35 -10.85 -0.52 11.89
CA LYS A 35 -9.74 -0.85 12.80
C LYS A 35 -9.26 -2.27 12.52
N GLY A 36 -7.96 -2.49 12.63
CA GLY A 36 -7.36 -3.80 12.44
C GLY A 36 -6.10 -3.96 13.26
N SER A 37 -5.37 -5.04 13.03
CA SER A 37 -4.04 -5.26 13.59
C SER A 37 -3.18 -5.94 12.54
N ASP A 38 -1.91 -5.59 12.48
CA ASP A 38 -0.93 -6.19 11.58
C ASP A 38 0.41 -6.34 12.31
N HIS A 39 0.89 -7.58 12.47
CA HIS A 39 2.14 -7.90 13.15
C HIS A 39 2.24 -7.29 14.57
N GLY A 40 1.14 -7.27 15.31
CA GLY A 40 1.08 -6.72 16.67
C GLY A 40 0.96 -5.19 16.73
N VAL A 41 0.85 -4.50 15.59
CA VAL A 41 0.57 -3.06 15.52
C VAL A 41 -0.91 -2.84 15.26
N ASP A 42 -1.58 -2.13 16.16
CA ASP A 42 -2.99 -1.77 15.98
C ASP A 42 -3.14 -0.73 14.86
N LEU A 43 -3.88 -1.07 13.81
CA LEU A 43 -4.17 -0.17 12.70
C LEU A 43 -5.41 0.67 13.01
N PRO A 44 -5.30 2.01 13.03
CA PRO A 44 -6.48 2.86 13.19
C PRO A 44 -7.37 2.76 11.94
N ALA A 45 -8.67 2.95 12.15
CA ALA A 45 -9.61 3.08 11.04
C ALA A 45 -9.28 4.30 10.20
N VAL A 46 -9.35 4.14 8.87
CA VAL A 46 -9.27 5.26 7.94
C VAL A 46 -10.67 5.86 7.81
N PRO A 47 -10.84 7.19 7.89
CA PRO A 47 -12.13 7.84 7.65
C PRO A 47 -12.42 7.87 6.14
N TYR A 48 -12.61 6.70 5.53
CA TYR A 48 -12.72 6.50 4.09
C TYR A 48 -13.89 7.28 3.46
N ALA A 49 -14.94 7.58 4.22
CA ALA A 49 -16.05 8.43 3.79
C ALA A 49 -15.63 9.88 3.48
N LYS A 50 -14.45 10.33 3.94
CA LYS A 50 -13.88 11.65 3.62
C LYS A 50 -13.01 11.63 2.36
N LEU A 51 -12.75 10.47 1.77
CA LEU A 51 -11.99 10.32 0.55
C LEU A 51 -12.94 10.27 -0.65
N GLU A 52 -12.47 10.75 -1.80
CA GLU A 52 -13.20 10.57 -3.05
C GLU A 52 -13.31 9.08 -3.38
N LYS A 53 -14.48 8.63 -3.84
CA LYS A 53 -14.73 7.20 -4.17
C LYS A 53 -13.71 6.61 -5.15
N ARG A 54 -13.15 7.42 -6.06
CA ARG A 54 -12.13 6.96 -7.02
C ARG A 54 -10.82 6.50 -6.34
N LEU A 55 -10.53 7.05 -5.16
CA LEU A 55 -9.32 6.76 -4.39
C LEU A 55 -9.47 5.55 -3.47
N LEU A 56 -10.69 5.02 -3.32
CA LEU A 56 -10.93 3.79 -2.57
C LEU A 56 -10.58 2.57 -3.44
N ARG A 57 -10.13 1.50 -2.76
CA ARG A 57 -9.77 0.23 -3.39
C ARG A 57 -10.93 -0.30 -4.23
N HIS A 58 -10.64 -0.65 -5.48
CA HIS A 58 -11.69 -1.15 -6.37
C HIS A 58 -11.14 -2.17 -7.37
N VAL A 59 -11.97 -3.13 -7.77
CA VAL A 59 -11.63 -4.07 -8.85
C VAL A 59 -12.03 -3.40 -10.14
N VAL A 60 -11.12 -3.41 -11.11
CA VAL A 60 -11.36 -2.85 -12.44
C VAL A 60 -11.10 -3.91 -13.49
N THR A 61 -11.87 -3.86 -14.57
CA THR A 61 -11.59 -4.65 -15.77
C THR A 61 -10.41 -4.02 -16.52
N VAL A 62 -9.50 -4.86 -16.98
CA VAL A 62 -8.33 -4.47 -17.77
C VAL A 62 -8.20 -5.39 -18.98
N GLU A 63 -7.28 -5.06 -19.89
CA GLU A 63 -6.98 -5.93 -21.03
C GLU A 63 -6.57 -7.34 -20.54
N PRO A 64 -7.13 -8.39 -21.13
CA PRO A 64 -6.67 -9.75 -20.86
C PRO A 64 -5.19 -9.91 -21.23
N GLY A 65 -4.48 -10.78 -20.51
CA GLY A 65 -3.09 -11.14 -20.82
C GLY A 65 -2.01 -10.34 -20.07
N LEU A 66 -2.39 -9.40 -19.19
CA LEU A 66 -1.42 -8.79 -18.28
C LEU A 66 -0.83 -9.86 -17.34
N PRO A 67 0.51 -9.91 -17.15
CA PRO A 67 1.13 -10.77 -16.15
C PRO A 67 0.58 -10.46 -14.76
N SER A 68 0.35 -11.47 -13.93
CA SER A 68 -0.09 -11.27 -12.55
C SER A 68 0.98 -10.52 -11.74
N GLY A 69 0.56 -9.58 -10.89
CA GLY A 69 1.47 -8.77 -10.07
C GLY A 69 2.15 -7.62 -10.81
N LEU A 70 1.80 -7.34 -12.08
CA LEU A 70 2.23 -6.13 -12.79
C LEU A 70 1.60 -4.91 -12.11
N ILE A 71 2.45 -3.96 -11.73
CA ILE A 71 2.05 -2.70 -11.14
C ILE A 71 2.13 -1.60 -12.21
N TRP A 72 1.14 -0.72 -12.26
CA TRP A 72 1.29 0.54 -12.99
C TRP A 72 0.57 1.68 -12.28
N THR A 73 0.97 2.91 -12.56
CA THR A 73 0.28 4.10 -12.07
C THR A 73 -0.51 4.80 -13.16
N ASP A 74 -1.45 5.63 -12.72
CA ASP A 74 -1.94 6.79 -13.45
C ASP A 74 -1.80 7.97 -12.49
N MET A 75 -0.66 8.65 -12.56
CA MET A 75 -0.35 9.77 -11.67
C MET A 75 -1.31 10.94 -11.86
N SER A 76 -1.89 11.12 -13.05
CA SER A 76 -2.88 12.18 -13.33
C SER A 76 -4.19 11.98 -12.56
N ARG A 77 -4.52 10.72 -12.27
CA ARG A 77 -5.73 10.32 -11.53
C ARG A 77 -5.45 9.86 -10.12
N HIS A 78 -4.21 9.95 -9.64
CA HIS A 78 -3.78 9.48 -8.32
C HIS A 78 -4.17 8.03 -8.07
N ASN A 79 -3.96 7.16 -9.07
CA ASN A 79 -4.24 5.74 -8.94
C ASN A 79 -3.00 4.88 -9.16
N LEU A 80 -2.92 3.79 -8.40
CA LEU A 80 -2.02 2.66 -8.65
C LEU A 80 -2.87 1.43 -8.92
N TYR A 81 -2.41 0.58 -9.81
CA TYR A 81 -3.09 -0.65 -10.18
C TYR A 81 -2.15 -1.83 -10.02
N VAL A 82 -2.68 -2.99 -9.63
CA VAL A 82 -1.98 -4.28 -9.68
C VAL A 82 -2.85 -5.28 -10.41
N SER A 83 -2.32 -5.89 -11.48
CA SER A 83 -3.01 -6.98 -12.17
C SER A 83 -3.10 -8.21 -11.26
N THR A 84 -4.25 -8.88 -11.29
CA THR A 84 -4.48 -10.07 -10.46
C THR A 84 -4.54 -11.30 -11.34
N THR A 85 -5.68 -11.55 -11.96
CA THR A 85 -5.98 -12.64 -12.88
C THR A 85 -6.36 -12.06 -14.23
N SER A 86 -6.59 -12.92 -15.25
CA SER A 86 -6.86 -12.43 -16.60
C SER A 86 -8.04 -11.47 -16.63
N GLY A 87 -7.82 -10.29 -17.21
CA GLY A 87 -8.84 -9.26 -17.38
C GLY A 87 -9.20 -8.47 -16.11
N GLN A 88 -8.49 -8.64 -14.99
CA GLN A 88 -8.76 -7.88 -13.76
C GLN A 88 -7.51 -7.25 -13.15
N ALA A 89 -7.72 -6.12 -12.49
CA ALA A 89 -6.76 -5.48 -11.62
C ALA A 89 -7.43 -4.88 -10.39
N ILE A 90 -6.66 -4.68 -9.32
CA ILE A 90 -7.07 -3.85 -8.19
C ILE A 90 -6.51 -2.45 -8.38
N ARG A 91 -7.37 -1.46 -8.33
CA ARG A 91 -7.04 -0.02 -8.28
C ARG A 91 -6.99 0.44 -6.83
N TYR A 92 -6.01 1.26 -6.49
CA TYR A 92 -5.84 1.93 -5.21
C TYR A 92 -5.65 3.43 -5.43
N GLY A 93 -6.15 4.27 -4.51
CA GLY A 93 -5.78 5.68 -4.46
C GLY A 93 -4.36 5.85 -3.93
N ILE A 94 -3.63 6.81 -4.49
CA ILE A 94 -2.27 7.15 -4.07
C ILE A 94 -2.08 8.63 -3.79
N GLY A 95 -1.15 8.97 -2.91
CA GLY A 95 -0.53 10.30 -2.86
C GLY A 95 0.81 10.24 -3.60
N ILE A 96 1.18 11.31 -4.29
CA ILE A 96 2.44 11.36 -5.07
C ILE A 96 3.31 12.54 -4.66
N GLY A 97 4.56 12.53 -5.12
CA GLY A 97 5.50 13.61 -4.86
C GLY A 97 5.06 14.94 -5.46
N ARG A 98 5.62 16.06 -5.01
CA ARG A 98 5.47 17.33 -5.74
C ARG A 98 6.12 17.22 -7.13
N GLN A 99 5.66 18.03 -8.10
CA GLN A 99 6.25 18.05 -9.44
C GLN A 99 7.76 18.31 -9.37
N GLY A 100 8.56 17.59 -10.17
CA GLY A 100 10.02 17.74 -10.24
C GLY A 100 10.84 16.78 -9.35
N VAL A 101 10.21 15.98 -8.48
CA VAL A 101 10.89 14.99 -7.62
C VAL A 101 10.36 13.56 -7.84
N ARG A 102 9.65 13.34 -8.95
CA ARG A 102 9.00 12.06 -9.27
C ARG A 102 9.88 11.26 -10.21
N TRP A 103 10.07 9.98 -9.88
CA TRP A 103 10.58 9.00 -10.85
C TRP A 103 9.42 8.51 -11.73
N THR A 104 9.70 8.32 -13.01
CA THR A 104 8.78 7.79 -14.02
C THR A 104 9.54 6.78 -14.87
N GLY A 105 8.84 5.76 -15.36
CA GLY A 105 9.45 4.70 -16.16
C GLY A 105 9.22 3.32 -15.55
N LYS A 106 10.02 2.35 -16.01
CA LYS A 106 9.88 0.95 -15.61
C LYS A 106 10.93 0.56 -14.59
N GLY A 107 10.50 -0.16 -13.57
CA GLY A 107 11.35 -0.62 -12.50
C GLY A 107 10.91 -1.99 -12.01
N VAL A 108 11.70 -2.51 -11.07
CA VAL A 108 11.50 -3.82 -10.45
C VAL A 108 11.34 -3.63 -8.95
N VAL A 109 10.37 -4.32 -8.35
CA VAL A 109 10.24 -4.42 -6.90
C VAL A 109 11.28 -5.41 -6.39
N GLU A 110 12.42 -4.93 -5.91
CA GLU A 110 13.51 -5.80 -5.41
C GLU A 110 13.32 -6.20 -3.95
N THR A 111 12.65 -5.35 -3.17
CA THR A 111 12.47 -5.60 -1.74
C THR A 111 11.11 -5.11 -1.28
N ILE A 112 10.46 -5.93 -0.46
CA ILE A 112 9.25 -5.56 0.26
C ILE A 112 9.56 -5.67 1.75
N ARG A 113 9.35 -4.59 2.50
CA ARG A 113 9.58 -4.57 3.95
C ARG A 113 8.26 -4.39 4.70
N THR A 114 8.09 -5.16 5.76
CA THR A 114 7.04 -5.02 6.76
C THR A 114 7.50 -4.08 7.86
N TRP A 115 6.69 -3.06 8.18
CA TRP A 115 6.98 -2.01 9.17
C TRP A 115 8.44 -1.50 9.08
N PRO A 116 8.86 -0.96 7.92
CA PRO A 116 10.23 -0.53 7.71
C PRO A 116 10.62 0.61 8.67
N SER A 117 11.90 0.68 9.02
CA SER A 117 12.46 1.92 9.56
C SER A 117 12.60 2.96 8.46
N TRP A 118 12.66 4.22 8.85
CA TRP A 118 12.86 5.34 7.93
C TRP A 118 13.95 6.26 8.44
N THR A 119 14.85 6.67 7.56
CA THR A 119 15.85 7.70 7.85
C THR A 119 15.74 8.78 6.80
N PRO A 120 15.64 10.06 7.17
CA PRO A 120 15.61 11.16 6.21
C PRO A 120 16.91 11.21 5.41
N THR A 121 16.82 11.44 4.10
CA THR A 121 18.03 11.63 3.28
C THR A 121 18.72 12.94 3.63
N ARG A 122 19.97 13.12 3.19
CA ARG A 122 20.70 14.37 3.36
C ARG A 122 19.92 15.54 2.74
N GLU A 123 19.43 15.38 1.51
CA GLU A 123 18.69 16.43 0.81
C GLU A 123 17.40 16.82 1.53
N MET A 124 16.74 15.85 2.19
CA MET A 124 15.56 16.13 3.01
C MET A 124 15.93 16.98 4.23
N ARG A 125 17.02 16.65 4.94
CA ARG A 125 17.48 17.40 6.12
C ARG A 125 17.96 18.81 5.75
N ASP A 126 18.64 18.95 4.62
CA ASP A 126 19.06 20.27 4.11
C ASP A 126 17.86 21.17 3.81
N ARG A 127 16.75 20.59 3.33
CA ARG A 127 15.51 21.32 3.01
C ARG A 127 14.65 21.61 4.25
N TRP A 128 14.62 20.68 5.19
CA TRP A 128 13.80 20.71 6.41
C TRP A 128 14.69 20.41 7.62
N PRO A 129 15.35 21.42 8.19
CA PRO A 129 16.33 21.25 9.28
C PRO A 129 15.77 20.55 10.52
N GLU A 130 14.46 20.63 10.76
CA GLU A 130 13.79 19.90 11.84
C GLU A 130 13.94 18.37 11.71
N LEU A 131 14.22 17.86 10.51
CA LEU A 131 14.45 16.43 10.27
C LEU A 131 15.79 15.93 10.81
N GLU A 132 16.71 16.81 11.21
CA GLU A 132 17.94 16.40 11.91
C GLU A 132 17.65 15.66 13.21
N ALA A 133 16.53 15.94 13.88
CA ALA A 133 16.07 15.21 15.06
C ALA A 133 15.80 13.72 14.78
N TYR A 134 15.62 13.33 13.51
CA TYR A 134 15.41 11.95 13.07
C TYR A 134 16.66 11.33 12.41
N GLY A 135 17.85 11.88 12.66
CA GLY A 135 19.10 11.39 12.07
C GLY A 135 19.44 9.92 12.43
N GLU A 136 19.02 9.45 13.62
CA GLU A 136 19.14 8.05 14.03
C GLU A 136 18.06 7.13 13.42
N GLY A 137 17.12 7.72 12.67
CA GLY A 137 16.00 7.04 12.06
C GLY A 137 14.76 6.98 12.96
N VAL A 138 13.62 6.76 12.31
CA VAL A 138 12.34 6.48 12.94
C VAL A 138 12.13 4.96 12.83
N PRO A 139 11.91 4.25 13.96
CA PRO A 139 11.63 2.81 13.92
C PRO A 139 10.31 2.51 13.22
N GLY A 140 10.10 1.25 12.83
CA GLY A 140 8.83 0.81 12.26
C GLY A 140 7.67 1.01 13.24
N GLY A 141 6.53 1.44 12.72
CA GLY A 141 5.30 1.64 13.51
C GLY A 141 4.39 2.71 12.91
N LEU A 142 3.28 3.01 13.60
CA LEU A 142 2.27 3.97 13.12
C LEU A 142 2.80 5.40 12.90
N GLN A 143 3.82 5.81 13.66
CA GLN A 143 4.42 7.14 13.53
C GLN A 143 5.45 7.20 12.40
N ASN A 144 5.81 6.06 11.80
CA ASN A 144 6.77 6.03 10.72
C ASN A 144 6.14 6.57 9.41
N PRO A 145 6.81 7.51 8.71
CA PRO A 145 6.26 8.07 7.48
C PRO A 145 6.18 7.07 6.30
N LEU A 146 6.89 5.94 6.38
CA LEU A 146 6.78 4.83 5.42
C LEU A 146 5.61 3.87 5.72
N GLY A 147 4.97 4.01 6.88
CA GLY A 147 3.79 3.22 7.26
C GLY A 147 4.04 1.71 7.33
N ALA A 148 3.00 0.93 7.01
CA ALA A 148 2.97 -0.50 7.26
C ALA A 148 3.85 -1.34 6.32
N ARG A 149 4.04 -0.91 5.07
CA ARG A 149 4.88 -1.60 4.08
C ARG A 149 5.64 -0.59 3.24
N ALA A 150 6.81 -0.99 2.74
CA ALA A 150 7.50 -0.29 1.66
C ALA A 150 8.04 -1.27 0.61
N LEU A 151 7.74 -0.98 -0.65
CA LEU A 151 8.28 -1.64 -1.83
C LEU A 151 9.39 -0.75 -2.39
N TYR A 152 10.59 -1.31 -2.53
CA TYR A 152 11.79 -0.63 -2.98
C TYR A 152 11.98 -0.87 -4.47
N ILE A 153 12.00 0.22 -5.23
CA ILE A 153 12.00 0.16 -6.69
C ILE A 153 13.43 0.30 -7.22
N PHE A 154 13.83 -0.64 -8.06
CA PHE A 154 15.14 -0.65 -8.69
C PHE A 154 14.99 -0.50 -10.21
N GLU A 155 16.00 0.10 -10.83
CA GLU A 155 16.13 0.22 -12.27
C GLU A 155 17.55 -0.17 -12.65
N ASN A 156 17.71 -1.08 -13.62
CA ASN A 156 19.02 -1.59 -14.06
C ASN A 156 19.93 -2.06 -12.91
N GLY A 157 19.35 -2.74 -11.90
CA GLY A 157 20.06 -3.26 -10.74
C GLY A 157 20.48 -2.21 -9.70
N ARG A 158 19.98 -0.97 -9.81
CA ARG A 158 20.28 0.14 -8.87
C ARG A 158 19.02 0.62 -8.17
N ASP A 159 19.11 0.93 -6.88
CA ASP A 159 18.01 1.55 -6.13
C ASP A 159 17.71 2.93 -6.73
N THR A 160 16.47 3.16 -7.13
CA THR A 160 16.00 4.43 -7.69
C THR A 160 15.82 5.53 -6.64
N LEU A 161 15.95 5.17 -5.36
CA LEU A 161 15.49 5.96 -4.23
C LEU A 161 13.97 6.21 -4.21
N TYR A 162 13.22 5.55 -5.09
CA TYR A 162 11.77 5.58 -5.18
C TYR A 162 11.11 4.40 -4.47
N ARG A 163 9.97 4.65 -3.84
CA ARG A 163 9.25 3.66 -3.02
C ARG A 163 7.75 3.76 -3.24
N VAL A 164 7.08 2.61 -3.17
CA VAL A 164 5.64 2.55 -2.91
C VAL A 164 5.48 2.16 -1.45
N HIS A 165 4.88 3.03 -0.64
CA HIS A 165 4.85 2.83 0.80
C HIS A 165 3.53 3.26 1.44
N GLY A 166 3.29 2.78 2.65
CA GLY A 166 2.12 3.16 3.46
C GLY A 166 2.24 4.57 4.03
N THR A 167 1.17 5.09 4.60
CA THR A 167 1.23 6.33 5.36
C THR A 167 0.16 6.35 6.45
N PRO A 168 0.45 6.92 7.64
CA PRO A 168 -0.59 7.23 8.63
C PRO A 168 -1.45 8.43 8.22
N GLU A 169 -0.99 9.25 7.27
CA GLU A 169 -1.64 10.49 6.85
C GLU A 169 -2.63 10.22 5.71
N TRP A 170 -3.80 9.66 6.05
CA TRP A 170 -4.83 9.33 5.06
C TRP A 170 -5.24 10.53 4.18
N TRP A 171 -5.17 11.75 4.71
CA TRP A 171 -5.51 12.98 3.99
C TRP A 171 -4.51 13.34 2.88
N SER A 172 -3.38 12.64 2.80
CA SER A 172 -2.38 12.82 1.74
C SER A 172 -2.73 12.07 0.44
N ILE A 173 -3.67 11.13 0.48
CA ILE A 173 -4.11 10.37 -0.69
C ILE A 173 -4.92 11.28 -1.63
N GLY A 174 -4.62 11.20 -2.93
CA GLY A 174 -5.20 12.09 -3.95
C GLY A 174 -4.52 13.45 -4.05
N ARG A 175 -3.33 13.63 -3.47
CA ARG A 175 -2.61 14.91 -3.44
C ARG A 175 -1.14 14.77 -3.83
N ASP A 176 -0.58 15.91 -4.25
CA ASP A 176 0.82 16.08 -4.67
C ASP A 176 1.64 16.66 -3.52
N MET A 177 1.91 15.86 -2.48
CA MET A 177 2.52 16.35 -1.23
C MET A 177 3.82 15.66 -0.82
N SER A 178 4.17 14.51 -1.42
CA SER A 178 5.35 13.77 -0.95
C SER A 178 6.67 14.36 -1.48
N SER A 179 7.79 13.92 -0.90
CA SER A 179 9.15 14.24 -1.38
C SER A 179 9.59 13.40 -2.59
N GLY A 180 8.67 12.67 -3.23
CA GLY A 180 8.91 11.94 -4.48
C GLY A 180 8.11 10.64 -4.57
N CYS A 181 8.14 9.83 -3.50
CA CYS A 181 7.56 8.47 -3.46
C CYS A 181 6.03 8.41 -3.57
N ILE A 182 5.52 7.20 -3.81
CA ILE A 182 4.08 6.88 -3.81
C ILE A 182 3.64 6.53 -2.38
N ARG A 183 2.65 7.26 -1.87
CA ARG A 183 2.00 7.01 -0.58
C ARG A 183 0.68 6.28 -0.80
N MET A 184 0.40 5.30 0.04
CA MET A 184 -0.84 4.52 0.06
C MET A 184 -1.40 4.47 1.48
N LEU A 185 -2.71 4.29 1.63
CA LEU A 185 -3.26 3.93 2.94
C LEU A 185 -2.58 2.67 3.46
N ASN A 186 -2.35 2.58 4.78
CA ASN A 186 -1.70 1.39 5.37
C ASN A 186 -2.45 0.10 5.01
N GLN A 187 -3.77 0.12 5.06
CA GLN A 187 -4.63 -1.00 4.66
C GLN A 187 -4.42 -1.40 3.19
N ASP A 188 -4.20 -0.43 2.30
CA ASP A 188 -4.00 -0.64 0.87
C ASP A 188 -2.59 -1.14 0.54
N VAL A 189 -1.54 -0.59 1.17
CA VAL A 189 -0.18 -1.10 0.93
C VAL A 189 0.02 -2.51 1.49
N ILE A 190 -0.67 -2.86 2.59
CA ILE A 190 -0.69 -4.21 3.14
C ILE A 190 -1.28 -5.16 2.09
N ASP A 191 -2.45 -4.83 1.54
CA ASP A 191 -3.09 -5.64 0.49
C ASP A 191 -2.25 -5.70 -0.80
N LEU A 192 -1.63 -4.60 -1.22
CA LEU A 192 -0.71 -4.61 -2.37
C LEU A 192 0.45 -5.59 -2.13
N SER A 193 1.04 -5.58 -0.93
CA SER A 193 2.19 -6.44 -0.60
C SER A 193 1.88 -7.93 -0.62
N THR A 194 0.62 -8.34 -0.48
CA THR A 194 0.22 -9.76 -0.59
C THR A 194 -0.01 -10.20 -2.03
N ARG A 195 -0.13 -9.25 -2.97
CA ARG A 195 -0.40 -9.48 -4.40
C ARG A 195 0.83 -9.37 -5.28
N VAL A 196 1.92 -8.82 -4.73
CA VAL A 196 3.14 -8.50 -5.44
C VAL A 196 4.28 -9.32 -4.86
N ALA A 197 5.02 -9.99 -5.74
CA ALA A 197 6.26 -10.68 -5.37
C ALA A 197 7.48 -9.80 -5.65
N THR A 198 8.60 -10.09 -5.00
CA THR A 198 9.91 -9.59 -5.46
C THR A 198 10.14 -9.98 -6.92
N GLY A 199 10.69 -9.08 -7.71
CA GLY A 199 10.85 -9.23 -9.17
C GLY A 199 9.65 -8.73 -9.98
N ALA A 200 8.55 -8.32 -9.32
CA ALA A 200 7.42 -7.72 -10.02
C ALA A 200 7.82 -6.40 -10.71
N ILE A 201 7.24 -6.19 -11.89
CA ILE A 201 7.45 -4.97 -12.68
C ILE A 201 6.51 -3.88 -12.19
N ILE A 202 7.04 -2.66 -12.08
CA ILE A 202 6.26 -1.44 -11.91
C ILE A 202 6.50 -0.50 -13.10
N ASP A 203 5.41 0.06 -13.65
CA ASP A 203 5.43 1.10 -14.67
C ASP A 203 4.84 2.40 -14.11
N ALA A 204 5.70 3.35 -13.77
CA ALA A 204 5.33 4.65 -13.23
C ALA A 204 5.07 5.66 -14.37
N ARG A 205 3.79 6.00 -14.54
CA ARG A 205 3.24 6.89 -15.58
C ARG A 205 2.06 7.73 -15.07
#